data_AF-A0A2V8XYU2-F1
#
_entry.id   AF-A0A2V8XYU2-F1
#
_cell.length_a   1.000
_cell.length_b   1.000
_cell.length_c   1.000
_cell.angle_alpha   90.00
_cell.angle_beta   90.00
_cell.angle_gamma   90.00
#
_symmetry.space_group_name_H-M   'P 1'
#
loop_
_entity.id
_entity.type
_entity.pdbx_description
1 polymer ?
#
loop_
_entity_poly.entity_id
_entity_poly.type
_entity_poly.pdbx_seq_one_letter_code
_entity_poly.pdbx_strand_id
1 'polypeptide(L)' 'MILLDILKSDLRSSPIRASLIDLSASGFRASHASKELCSDQEVTFFHDEGEGRARVVWTRIVGQSVESGFLICQEKRQE' A
#
# COMPACT_ATOMS: atom_id res chain seq x y z
N MET A 1 -11.86 -0.28 -4.43
CA MET A 1 -10.72 -1.16 -4.82
C MET A 1 -9.48 -0.30 -4.87
N ILE A 2 -8.29 -0.82 -4.57
CA ILE A 2 -7.04 -0.05 -4.62
C ILE A 2 -5.95 -0.87 -5.31
N LEU A 3 -5.15 -0.20 -6.15
CA LEU A 3 -3.97 -0.77 -6.80
C LEU A 3 -2.72 -0.28 -6.07
N LEU A 4 -1.76 -1.17 -5.84
CA LEU A 4 -0.50 -0.86 -5.16
C LEU A 4 0.69 -1.27 -6.04
N ASP A 5 1.58 -0.33 -6.32
CA ASP A 5 2.83 -0.56 -7.07
C ASP A 5 4.03 -0.38 -6.15
N ILE A 6 4.86 -1.41 -6.00
CA ILE A 6 6.03 -1.38 -5.11
C ILE A 6 7.12 -0.51 -5.73
N LEU A 7 7.51 0.56 -5.03
CA LEU A 7 8.61 1.43 -5.41
C LEU A 7 9.93 0.76 -5.00
N LYS A 8 10.82 0.46 -5.97
CA LYS A 8 12.14 -0.20 -5.84
C LYS A 8 12.17 -1.73 -5.83
N SER A 9 11.18 -2.43 -6.39
CA SER A 9 11.45 -3.81 -6.78
C SER A 9 12.25 -3.78 -8.10
N ASP A 10 13.52 -4.22 -8.08
CA ASP A 10 14.37 -4.38 -9.29
C ASP A 10 13.73 -5.33 -10.33
N LEU A 11 12.66 -6.02 -9.95
CA LEU A 11 11.80 -6.82 -10.81
C LEU A 11 10.51 -6.04 -11.10
N ARG A 12 10.09 -6.01 -12.38
CA ARG A 12 8.80 -5.46 -12.84
C ARG A 12 7.64 -6.12 -12.07
N SER A 13 7.32 -5.56 -10.91
CA SER A 13 6.27 -6.07 -10.06
C SER A 13 4.96 -5.57 -10.64
N SER A 14 4.04 -6.50 -10.92
CA SER A 14 2.71 -6.11 -11.40
C SER A 14 1.95 -5.42 -10.26
N PRO A 15 1.08 -4.46 -10.57
CA PRO A 15 0.29 -3.78 -9.55
C PRO A 15 -0.52 -4.79 -8.75
N ILE A 16 -0.38 -4.73 -7.42
CA ILE A 16 -1.10 -5.58 -6.48
C ILE A 16 -2.53 -5.04 -6.39
N ARG A 17 -3.50 -5.86 -6.78
CA ARG A 17 -4.92 -5.59 -6.56
C ARG A 17 -5.26 -5.86 -5.09
N ALA A 18 -5.78 -4.85 -4.42
CA ALA A 18 -6.18 -4.95 -3.02
C ALA A 18 -7.60 -4.42 -2.80
N SER A 19 -8.25 -4.95 -1.77
CA SER A 19 -9.53 -4.47 -1.28
C SER A 19 -9.26 -3.47 -0.16
N LEU A 20 -9.68 -2.22 -0.36
CA LEU A 20 -9.61 -1.18 0.66
C LEU A 20 -10.58 -1.54 1.79
N ILE A 21 -10.08 -1.64 3.02
CA ILE A 21 -10.86 -1.95 4.22
C ILE A 21 -11.24 -0.67 4.97
N ASP A 22 -10.29 0.27 5.07
CA ASP A 22 -10.43 1.53 5.79
C ASP A 22 -9.52 2.59 5.16
N LEU A 23 -9.97 3.85 5.12
CA LEU A 23 -9.24 4.99 4.56
C LEU A 23 -9.40 6.21 5.47
N SER A 24 -8.30 6.90 5.70
CA SER A 24 -8.23 8.14 6.48
C SER A 24 -7.30 9.14 5.78
N ALA A 25 -7.25 10.37 6.29
CA ALA A 25 -6.36 11.40 5.76
C ALA A 25 -4.86 11.08 5.87
N SER A 26 -4.47 10.20 6.80
CA SER A 26 -3.07 9.87 7.07
C SER A 26 -2.66 8.48 6.58
N GLY A 27 -3.59 7.64 6.18
CA GLY A 27 -3.31 6.23 5.93
C GLY A 27 -4.54 5.42 5.55
N PHE A 28 -4.30 4.18 5.17
CA PHE A 28 -5.35 3.23 4.82
C PHE A 28 -4.97 1.81 5.19
N ARG A 29 -5.96 0.93 5.20
CA ARG A 29 -5.79 -0.51 5.37
C ARG A 29 -6.34 -1.23 4.16
N ALA A 30 -5.59 -2.19 3.62
CA ALA A 30 -6.02 -2.97 2.48
C ALA A 30 -5.75 -4.47 2.68
N SER A 31 -6.65 -5.31 2.17
CA SER A 31 -6.49 -6.76 2.08
C SER A 31 -6.05 -7.15 0.67
N HIS A 32 -5.02 -7.97 0.55
CA HIS A 32 -4.46 -8.45 -0.72
C HIS A 32 -3.95 -9.89 -0.59
N ALA A 33 -3.69 -10.53 -1.73
CA ALA A 33 -3.10 -11.86 -1.79
C ALA A 33 -1.56 -11.84 -1.90
N SER A 34 -0.95 -10.69 -2.24
CA SER A 34 0.50 -10.61 -2.40
C SER A 34 1.22 -10.79 -1.07
N LYS A 35 2.30 -11.57 -1.09
CA LYS A 35 3.24 -11.77 0.02
C LYS A 35 4.50 -10.93 -0.11
N GLU A 36 4.55 -10.07 -1.12
CA GLU A 36 5.73 -9.26 -1.46
C GLU A 36 5.82 -7.98 -0.63
N LEU A 37 4.72 -7.58 0.02
CA LEU A 37 4.64 -6.40 0.87
C LEU A 37 5.17 -6.68 2.27
N CYS A 38 6.33 -6.11 2.55
CA CYS A 38 7.01 -6.11 3.83
C CYS A 38 6.91 -4.73 4.51
N SER A 39 7.02 -4.70 5.83
CA SER A 39 7.12 -3.44 6.59
C SER A 39 8.23 -2.54 6.06
N ASP A 40 8.00 -1.23 6.11
CA ASP A 40 8.88 -0.15 5.65
C ASP A 40 9.02 -0.02 4.12
N GLN A 41 8.44 -0.93 3.32
CA GLN A 41 8.38 -0.75 1.88
C GLN A 41 7.43 0.40 1.49
N GLU A 42 7.85 1.16 0.49
CA GLU A 42 7.03 2.21 -0.11
C GLU A 42 6.30 1.67 -1.33
N VAL A 43 5.03 2.06 -1.46
CA VAL A 43 4.17 1.76 -2.60
C VAL A 43 3.58 3.05 -3.14
N THR A 44 3.39 3.10 -4.45
CA THR A 44 2.42 4.02 -5.05
C THR A 44 1.05 3.37 -4.96
N PHE A 45 0.03 4.12 -4.63
CA PHE A 45 -1.34 3.62 -4.56
C PHE A 45 -2.25 4.41 -5.49
N PHE A 46 -3.27 3.73 -6.02
CA PHE A 46 -4.28 4.31 -6.91
C PHE A 46 -5.67 3.78 -6.55
N HIS A 47 -6.61 4.67 -6.23
CA HIS A 47 -8.04 4.38 -6.06
C HIS A 47 -8.89 5.49 -6.68
N ASP A 48 -10.20 5.30 -6.74
CA ASP A 48 -11.13 6.23 -7.40
C ASP A 48 -11.09 7.68 -6.87
N GLU A 49 -10.70 7.88 -5.61
CA GLU A 49 -10.66 9.22 -4.97
C GLU A 49 -9.26 9.87 -5.03
N GLY A 50 -8.22 9.16 -5.46
CA GLY A 50 -6.88 9.71 -5.55
C GLY A 50 -5.75 8.70 -5.72
N GLU A 51 -4.57 9.25 -5.97
CA GLU A 51 -3.31 8.52 -6.06
C GLU A 51 -2.25 9.17 -5.16
N GLY A 52 -1.24 8.39 -4.77
CA GLY A 52 -0.17 8.92 -3.94
C GLY A 52 0.86 7.87 -3.55
N ARG A 53 1.72 8.22 -2.61
CA ARG A 53 2.72 7.29 -2.04
C ARG A 53 2.36 6.96 -0.62
N ALA A 54 2.56 5.71 -0.23
CA ALA A 54 2.37 5.26 1.14
C ALA A 54 3.44 4.24 1.51
N ARG A 55 3.65 4.07 2.80
CA ARG A 55 4.59 3.11 3.36
C ARG A 55 3.87 2.06 4.18
N VAL A 56 4.25 0.79 4.00
CA VAL A 56 3.73 -0.31 4.80
C VAL A 56 4.23 -0.15 6.23
N VAL A 57 3.33 -0.03 7.20
CA VAL A 57 3.67 0.09 8.62
C VAL A 57 3.53 -1.23 9.38
N TRP A 58 2.62 -2.09 8.94
CA TRP A 58 2.44 -3.44 9.48
C TRP A 58 1.75 -4.33 8.45
N THR A 59 1.98 -5.64 8.59
CA THR A 59 1.35 -6.69 7.78
C THR A 59 0.88 -7.80 8.72
N ARG A 60 -0.33 -8.31 8.52
CA ARG A 60 -0.84 -9.48 9.26
C ARG A 60 -1.53 -10.46 8.31
N ILE A 61 -1.40 -11.76 8.58
CA ILE A 61 -2.09 -12.80 7.82
C ILE A 61 -3.47 -13.03 8.44
N VAL A 62 -4.52 -12.92 7.64
CA VAL A 62 -5.91 -13.17 8.05
C VAL A 62 -6.48 -14.26 7.16
N GLY A 63 -6.53 -15.49 7.68
CA GLY A 63 -6.99 -16.66 6.91
C GLY A 63 -6.07 -16.96 5.72
N GLN A 64 -6.56 -16.71 4.51
CA GLN A 64 -5.80 -16.92 3.26
C GLN A 64 -5.33 -15.60 2.61
N SER A 65 -5.70 -14.45 3.20
CA SER A 65 -5.29 -13.13 2.72
C SER A 65 -4.30 -12.46 3.67
N VAL A 66 -3.64 -11.44 3.15
CA VAL A 66 -2.75 -10.56 3.90
C VAL A 66 -3.44 -9.22 4.04
N GLU A 67 -3.49 -8.69 5.26
CA GLU A 67 -3.90 -7.31 5.49
C GLU A 67 -2.67 -6.48 5.84
N SER A 68 -2.57 -5.32 5.20
CA SER A 68 -1.47 -4.39 5.43
C SER A 68 -2.02 -3.01 5.79
N GLY A 69 -1.37 -2.37 6.75
CA GLY A 69 -1.57 -0.97 7.08
C GLY A 69 -0.56 -0.11 6.34
N PHE A 70 -1.05 0.99 5.75
CA PHE A 70 -0.27 1.92 4.96
C PHE A 70 -0.38 3.32 5.54
N LEU A 71 0.76 3.98 5.72
CA LEU A 71 0.85 5.39 6.10
C LEU A 71 1.10 6.22 4.84
N ILE A 72 0.21 7.16 4.51
CA ILE A 72 0.36 8.03 3.35
C ILE A 72 1.56 8.96 3.59
N CYS A 73 2.52 8.91 2.67
CA CYS A 73 3.67 9.81 2.66
C CYS A 73 3.18 11.16 2.14
N GLN A 74 3.08 12.16 3.01
CA GLN A 74 2.99 13.55 2.55
C GLN A 74 4.29 13.87 1.81
N GLU A 75 4.19 14.46 0.61
CA GLU A 75 5.36 15.06 -0.02
C GLU A 75 5.96 16.05 0.98
N LYS A 76 7.12 15.70 1.55
CA LYS A 76 7.95 16.72 2.18
C LYS A 76 8.36 17.65 1.04
N ARG A 77 7.68 18.79 0.93
CA ARG A 77 8.28 19.98 0.33
C ARG A 77 9.56 20.20 1.14
N GLN A 78 10.70 19.81 0.56
CA GLN A 78 12.00 20.22 1.08
C GLN A 78 12.03 21.74 0.91
N GLU A 79 11.88 22.45 2.01
CA GLU A 79 12.24 23.87 2.14
C GLU A 79 13.75 24.00 2.31
#